data_AF-A0A946G3S9-F1
#
_entry.id   AF-A0A946G3S9-F1
#
_cell.length_a   1.000
_cell.length_b   1.000
_cell.length_c   1.000
_cell.angle_alpha   90.00
_cell.angle_beta   90.00
_cell.angle_gamma   90.00
#
_symmetry.space_group_name_H-M   'P 1'
#
loop_
_entity.id
_entity.type
_entity.pdbx_description
1 polymer ?
#
loop_
_entity_poly.entity_id
_entity_poly.type
_entity_poly.pdbx_seq_one_letter_code
_entity_poly.pdbx_strand_id
1 'polypeptide(L)'
;MIFYTNKHKNRLFFFLTFIGAFASCVAVYFYLIGNPDFWIIKNINKSAATGFFISRAVFSCFLTMCFFSGIEYLKMIDRYRKNDADVFFNKIYIRIFLLFITIGIITSFSKIGNFLFISLITLYILQTFYINDKKNKFFLFTLLLIILFDVLILGFYFGSEKLINRYSFLQNDIYEYLPYSTDNNFSRGTIVKFALSASKKFILFGYGGGGFENLFKINFNILSTNYASHAHSDIVEFIGEFGLIGFILIILSLLSLFSKKKFFSFKNFLLCYLLIFILIFDFSLHVPIIQLLFVLLISISYERSDNI
;
A
#
# COMPACT_ATOMS: atom_id res chain seq x y z
N MET A 1 2.78 -4.42 -24.56
CA MET A 1 2.02 -4.77 -23.33
C MET A 1 2.88 -5.72 -22.52
N ILE A 2 3.16 -5.41 -21.26
CA ILE A 2 4.19 -6.12 -20.45
C ILE A 2 3.81 -7.61 -20.21
N PHE A 3 2.51 -7.95 -20.25
CA PHE A 3 2.03 -9.33 -20.05
C PHE A 3 1.23 -9.81 -21.26
N TYR A 4 1.73 -10.84 -21.95
CA TYR A 4 1.13 -11.37 -23.19
C TYR A 4 0.15 -12.53 -22.96
N THR A 5 0.27 -13.25 -21.83
CA THR A 5 -0.52 -14.47 -21.55
C THR A 5 -0.94 -14.55 -20.09
N ASN A 6 -2.01 -15.30 -19.82
CA ASN A 6 -2.46 -15.61 -18.45
C ASN A 6 -1.37 -16.32 -17.63
N LYS A 7 -0.45 -17.04 -18.27
CA LYS A 7 0.70 -17.67 -17.60
C LYS A 7 1.67 -16.62 -17.04
N HIS A 8 1.92 -15.52 -17.77
CA HIS A 8 2.76 -14.43 -17.28
C HIS A 8 2.09 -13.66 -16.13
N LYS A 9 0.77 -13.45 -16.20
CA LYS A 9 0.00 -12.84 -15.10
C LYS A 9 0.08 -13.67 -13.82
N ASN A 10 -0.10 -14.99 -13.93
CA ASN A 10 0.04 -15.92 -12.81
C ASN A 10 1.44 -15.90 -12.19
N ARG A 11 2.48 -15.94 -13.03
CA ARG A 11 3.88 -15.91 -12.57
C ARG A 11 4.19 -14.62 -11.81
N LEU A 12 3.70 -13.47 -12.29
CA LEU A 12 3.92 -12.21 -11.59
C LEU A 12 3.23 -12.21 -10.23
N PHE A 13 1.96 -12.59 -10.12
CA PHE A 13 1.28 -12.61 -8.83
C PHE A 13 1.95 -13.57 -7.83
N PHE A 14 2.40 -14.73 -8.31
CA PHE A 14 3.20 -15.65 -7.49
C PHE A 14 4.53 -15.04 -7.05
N PHE A 15 5.22 -14.32 -7.94
CA PHE A 15 6.47 -13.67 -7.63
C PHE A 15 6.30 -12.53 -6.60
N LEU A 16 5.29 -11.68 -6.76
CA LEU A 16 5.01 -10.58 -5.83
C LEU A 16 4.66 -11.09 -4.43
N THR A 17 3.88 -12.17 -4.34
CA THR A 17 3.58 -12.81 -3.05
C THR A 17 4.79 -13.44 -2.41
N PHE A 18 5.62 -14.12 -3.18
CA PHE A 18 6.86 -14.69 -2.69
C PHE A 18 7.79 -13.61 -2.11
N ILE A 19 8.00 -12.50 -2.85
CA ILE A 19 8.80 -11.37 -2.34
C ILE A 19 8.17 -10.78 -1.08
N GLY A 20 6.85 -10.62 -1.05
CA GLY A 20 6.14 -10.12 0.13
C GLY A 20 6.40 -10.98 1.36
N ALA A 21 6.30 -12.30 1.23
CA ALA A 21 6.56 -13.24 2.31
C ALA A 21 8.03 -13.26 2.73
N PHE A 22 8.96 -13.17 1.77
CA PHE A 22 10.38 -13.07 2.07
C PHE A 22 10.69 -11.78 2.86
N ALA A 23 10.18 -10.65 2.40
CA ALA A 23 10.34 -9.36 3.06
C ALA A 23 9.71 -9.35 4.46
N SER A 24 8.55 -9.99 4.65
CA SER A 24 7.91 -10.07 5.96
C SER A 24 8.69 -10.96 6.92
N CYS A 25 9.20 -12.11 6.48
CA CYS A 25 10.06 -12.96 7.30
C CYS A 25 11.30 -12.21 7.79
N VAL A 26 11.99 -11.49 6.88
CA VAL A 26 13.17 -10.69 7.26
C VAL A 26 12.78 -9.57 8.24
N ALA A 27 11.67 -8.87 7.99
CA ALA A 27 11.22 -7.79 8.86
C ALA A 27 10.88 -8.26 10.28
N VAL A 28 10.17 -9.40 10.40
CA VAL A 28 9.83 -10.00 11.69
C VAL A 28 11.10 -10.48 12.40
N TYR A 29 12.04 -11.08 11.67
CA TYR A 29 13.33 -11.47 12.24
C TYR A 29 14.11 -10.28 12.80
N PHE A 30 14.20 -9.17 12.04
CA PHE A 30 14.84 -7.94 12.51
C PHE A 30 14.14 -7.38 13.74
N TYR A 31 12.80 -7.38 13.75
CA TYR A 31 12.03 -6.92 14.89
C TYR A 31 12.32 -7.72 16.16
N LEU A 32 12.45 -9.05 16.06
CA LEU A 32 12.78 -9.92 17.19
C LEU A 32 14.19 -9.70 17.76
N ILE A 33 15.14 -9.24 16.94
CA ILE A 33 16.52 -8.93 17.37
C ILE A 33 16.66 -7.47 17.83
N GLY A 34 15.57 -6.69 17.81
CA GLY A 34 15.55 -5.30 18.25
C GLY A 34 15.88 -4.29 17.16
N ASN A 35 15.62 -4.63 15.89
CA ASN A 35 15.85 -3.82 14.69
C ASN A 35 17.28 -3.26 14.59
N PRO A 36 18.29 -4.13 14.37
CA PRO A 36 19.66 -3.67 14.13
C PRO A 36 19.72 -2.82 12.86
N ASP A 37 20.69 -1.89 12.80
CA ASP A 37 20.98 -1.19 11.55
C ASP A 37 21.45 -2.20 10.50
N PHE A 38 20.93 -2.08 9.28
CA PHE A 38 21.21 -3.03 8.21
C PHE A 38 21.77 -2.30 6.97
N TRP A 39 23.06 -2.51 6.71
CA TRP A 39 23.79 -1.92 5.59
C TRP A 39 23.69 -0.39 5.55
N ILE A 40 22.89 0.16 4.63
CA ILE A 40 22.68 1.60 4.41
C ILE A 40 21.44 2.10 5.19
N ILE A 41 20.60 1.18 5.66
CA ILE A 41 19.33 1.48 6.33
C ILE A 41 19.59 1.62 7.83
N LYS A 42 19.45 2.86 8.32
CA LYS A 42 19.38 3.13 9.77
C LYS A 42 17.97 2.90 10.27
N ASN A 43 17.81 1.98 11.21
CA ASN A 43 16.50 1.62 11.74
C ASN A 43 16.11 2.57 12.88
N ILE A 44 15.46 3.66 12.50
CA ILE A 44 14.98 4.70 13.43
C ILE A 44 13.85 4.14 14.33
N ASN A 45 13.00 3.29 13.77
CA ASN A 45 11.84 2.72 14.48
C ASN A 45 12.18 1.35 15.10
N LYS A 46 12.48 1.32 16.40
CA LYS A 46 12.79 0.07 17.12
C LYS A 46 11.56 -0.75 17.56
N SER A 47 10.38 -0.14 17.52
CA SER A 47 9.15 -0.72 18.10
C SER A 47 8.23 -1.41 17.09
N ALA A 48 8.63 -1.53 15.83
CA ALA A 48 7.81 -2.09 14.74
C ALA A 48 8.66 -2.83 13.71
N ALA A 49 8.10 -3.84 13.06
CA ALA A 49 8.75 -4.52 11.95
C ALA A 49 8.73 -3.63 10.70
N THR A 50 9.91 -3.27 10.18
CA THR A 50 10.06 -2.48 8.95
C THR A 50 10.93 -3.16 7.89
N GLY A 51 11.79 -4.10 8.29
CA GLY A 51 12.63 -4.89 7.38
C GLY A 51 13.55 -4.02 6.53
N PHE A 52 13.37 -4.07 5.21
CA PHE A 52 14.15 -3.28 4.23
C PHE A 52 13.66 -1.84 4.06
N PHE A 53 12.65 -1.41 4.81
CA PHE A 53 12.07 -0.09 4.68
C PHE A 53 12.36 0.75 5.93
N ILE A 54 12.51 2.06 5.73
CA ILE A 54 12.69 3.02 6.83
C ILE A 54 11.34 3.30 7.52
N SER A 55 10.28 3.46 6.71
CA SER A 55 8.92 3.72 7.20
C SER A 55 8.11 2.44 7.35
N ARG A 56 7.51 2.27 8.53
CA ARG A 56 6.55 1.19 8.83
C ARG A 56 5.33 1.22 7.92
N ALA A 57 4.91 2.41 7.50
CA ALA A 57 3.73 2.55 6.66
C ALA A 57 4.00 2.12 5.23
N VAL A 58 5.11 2.56 4.65
CA VAL A 58 5.58 2.13 3.33
C VAL A 58 5.73 0.61 3.28
N PHE A 59 6.37 0.02 4.30
CA PHE A 59 6.47 -1.44 4.41
C PHE A 59 5.11 -2.13 4.44
N SER A 60 4.19 -1.64 5.27
CA SER A 60 2.86 -2.23 5.38
C SER A 60 2.05 -2.10 4.07
N CYS A 61 2.13 -0.95 3.38
CA CYS A 61 1.49 -0.72 2.09
C CYS A 61 2.07 -1.60 0.98
N PHE A 62 3.39 -1.83 0.99
CA PHE A 62 4.03 -2.80 0.12
C PHE A 62 3.47 -4.20 0.37
N LEU A 63 3.40 -4.63 1.63
CA LEU A 63 2.86 -5.94 2.00
C LEU A 63 1.37 -6.09 1.66
N THR A 64 0.55 -5.06 1.78
CA THR A 64 -0.87 -5.13 1.38
C THR A 64 -1.04 -5.31 -0.13
N MET A 65 -0.20 -4.67 -0.95
CA MET A 65 -0.18 -4.91 -2.41
C MET A 65 0.28 -6.33 -2.76
N CYS A 66 1.28 -6.86 -2.04
CA CYS A 66 1.68 -8.27 -2.16
C CYS A 66 0.55 -9.23 -1.73
N PHE A 67 -0.14 -8.94 -0.63
CA PHE A 67 -1.28 -9.71 -0.16
C PHE A 67 -2.41 -9.76 -1.19
N PHE A 68 -2.77 -8.60 -1.75
CA PHE A 68 -3.72 -8.48 -2.85
C PHE A 68 -3.35 -9.37 -4.05
N SER A 69 -2.07 -9.37 -4.43
CA SER A 69 -1.59 -10.22 -5.53
C SER A 69 -1.79 -11.72 -5.27
N GLY A 70 -1.65 -12.18 -4.02
CA GLY A 70 -1.85 -13.59 -3.66
C GLY A 70 -3.30 -14.02 -3.63
N ILE A 71 -4.19 -13.14 -3.19
CA ILE A 71 -5.63 -13.38 -3.29
C ILE A 71 -6.05 -13.49 -4.76
N GLU A 72 -5.59 -12.58 -5.62
CA GLU A 72 -5.91 -12.63 -7.05
C GLU A 72 -5.34 -13.89 -7.71
N TYR A 73 -4.16 -14.35 -7.31
CA TYR A 73 -3.59 -15.62 -7.75
C TYR A 73 -4.48 -16.82 -7.39
N LEU A 74 -4.89 -16.94 -6.12
CA LEU A 74 -5.76 -18.04 -5.66
C LEU A 74 -7.08 -18.05 -6.46
N LYS A 75 -7.71 -16.88 -6.63
CA LYS A 75 -8.94 -16.73 -7.41
C LYS A 75 -8.78 -17.10 -8.87
N MET A 76 -7.66 -16.71 -9.47
CA MET A 76 -7.39 -16.98 -10.88
C MET A 76 -7.19 -18.48 -11.09
N ILE A 77 -6.41 -19.14 -10.23
CA ILE A 77 -6.14 -20.57 -10.31
C ILE A 77 -7.37 -21.42 -10.01
N ASP A 78 -8.23 -21.04 -9.08
CA ASP A 78 -9.46 -21.79 -8.80
C ASP A 78 -10.42 -21.83 -10.01
N ARG A 79 -10.29 -20.89 -10.97
CA ARG A 79 -11.03 -20.93 -12.24
C ARG A 79 -10.39 -21.87 -13.27
N TYR A 80 -9.07 -22.09 -13.22
CA TYR A 80 -8.38 -23.01 -14.12
C TYR A 80 -8.60 -24.46 -13.65
N ARG A 81 -9.45 -25.20 -14.36
CA ARG A 81 -9.92 -26.56 -14.00
C ARG A 81 -8.90 -27.69 -14.21
N LYS A 82 -7.61 -27.42 -14.44
CA LYS A 82 -6.63 -28.49 -14.60
C LYS A 82 -6.18 -29.00 -13.24
N ASN A 83 -6.45 -30.28 -12.97
CA ASN A 83 -5.96 -30.99 -11.78
C ASN A 83 -4.50 -31.39 -12.00
N ASP A 84 -3.61 -30.39 -12.01
CA ASP A 84 -2.17 -30.61 -12.09
C ASP A 84 -1.58 -30.55 -10.67
N ALA A 85 -0.63 -31.44 -10.35
CA ALA A 85 0.02 -31.47 -9.03
C ALA A 85 0.71 -30.14 -8.69
N ASP A 86 1.34 -29.50 -9.68
CA ASP A 86 1.98 -28.19 -9.54
C ASP A 86 0.99 -27.11 -9.10
N VAL A 87 -0.24 -27.15 -9.62
CA VAL A 87 -1.30 -26.20 -9.27
C VAL A 87 -1.72 -26.38 -7.81
N PHE A 88 -1.78 -27.63 -7.33
CA PHE A 88 -2.06 -27.93 -5.94
C PHE A 88 -0.97 -27.40 -4.99
N PHE A 89 0.30 -27.68 -5.27
CA PHE A 89 1.42 -27.19 -4.46
C PHE A 89 1.50 -25.66 -4.46
N ASN A 90 1.29 -25.02 -5.61
CA ASN A 90 1.27 -23.57 -5.70
C ASN A 90 0.18 -22.92 -4.83
N LYS A 91 -1.00 -23.55 -4.69
CA LYS A 91 -2.04 -23.07 -3.77
C LYS A 91 -1.58 -23.15 -2.31
N ILE A 92 -0.88 -24.21 -1.93
CA ILE A 92 -0.34 -24.38 -0.57
C ILE A 92 0.72 -23.32 -0.30
N TYR A 93 1.69 -23.15 -1.20
CA TYR A 93 2.74 -22.14 -1.06
C TYR A 93 2.17 -20.73 -0.90
N ILE A 94 1.19 -20.36 -1.72
CA ILE A 94 0.58 -19.03 -1.64
C ILE A 94 -0.16 -18.83 -0.32
N ARG A 95 -0.84 -19.85 0.21
CA ARG A 95 -1.48 -19.74 1.53
C ARG A 95 -0.46 -19.51 2.64
N ILE A 96 0.67 -20.22 2.60
CA ILE A 96 1.77 -20.04 3.55
C ILE A 96 2.38 -18.63 3.41
N PHE A 97 2.59 -18.16 2.19
CA PHE A 97 3.10 -16.82 1.92
C PHE A 97 2.14 -15.73 2.44
N LEU A 98 0.83 -15.90 2.23
CA LEU A 98 -0.17 -14.99 2.76
C LEU A 98 -0.10 -14.91 4.29
N LEU A 99 0.06 -16.04 5.00
CA LEU A 99 0.23 -16.05 6.46
C LEU A 99 1.46 -15.26 6.91
N PHE A 100 2.62 -15.44 6.25
CA PHE A 100 3.80 -14.65 6.58
C PHE A 100 3.60 -13.16 6.30
N ILE A 101 2.90 -12.81 5.22
CA ILE A 101 2.59 -11.42 4.90
C ILE A 101 1.68 -10.81 5.99
N THR A 102 0.67 -11.55 6.48
CA THR A 102 -0.27 -11.01 7.48
C THR A 102 0.43 -10.76 8.81
N ILE A 103 1.31 -11.67 9.24
CA ILE A 103 2.18 -11.47 10.41
C ILE A 103 3.06 -10.21 10.22
N GLY A 104 3.65 -10.02 9.05
CA GLY A 104 4.43 -8.82 8.72
C GLY A 104 3.62 -7.52 8.82
N ILE A 105 2.39 -7.51 8.28
CA ILE A 105 1.49 -6.35 8.34
C ILE A 105 1.15 -6.03 9.81
N ILE A 106 0.80 -7.04 10.60
CA ILE A 106 0.44 -6.88 12.01
C ILE A 106 1.61 -6.34 12.83
N THR A 107 2.79 -6.95 12.69
CA THR A 107 4.00 -6.59 13.44
C THR A 107 4.60 -5.25 13.00
N SER A 108 4.23 -4.73 11.84
CA SER A 108 4.59 -3.35 11.43
C SER A 108 3.91 -2.27 12.30
N PHE A 109 2.80 -2.61 12.97
CA PHE A 109 1.96 -1.67 13.71
C PHE A 109 1.55 -0.41 12.93
N SER A 110 1.59 -0.48 11.60
CA SER A 110 1.12 0.59 10.74
C SER A 110 -0.41 0.64 10.79
N LYS A 111 -0.95 1.79 11.19
CA LYS A 111 -2.39 2.02 11.27
C LYS A 111 -3.05 1.91 9.89
N ILE A 112 -2.51 2.62 8.90
CA ILE A 112 -3.00 2.60 7.52
C ILE A 112 -2.87 1.21 6.88
N GLY A 113 -1.74 0.53 7.08
CA GLY A 113 -1.52 -0.81 6.52
C GLY A 113 -2.49 -1.84 7.06
N ASN A 114 -2.71 -1.86 8.38
CA ASN A 114 -3.68 -2.76 9.01
C ASN A 114 -5.12 -2.43 8.57
N PHE A 115 -5.47 -1.15 8.46
CA PHE A 115 -6.77 -0.73 7.94
C PHE A 115 -6.99 -1.20 6.49
N LEU A 116 -6.00 -0.98 5.61
CA LEU A 116 -6.05 -1.41 4.21
C LEU A 116 -6.14 -2.92 4.06
N PHE A 117 -5.42 -3.66 4.90
CA PHE A 117 -5.42 -5.11 4.90
C PHE A 117 -6.80 -5.68 5.30
N ILE A 118 -7.38 -5.19 6.40
CA ILE A 118 -8.70 -5.65 6.86
C ILE A 118 -9.79 -5.24 5.88
N SER A 119 -9.77 -4.00 5.38
CA SER A 119 -10.73 -3.55 4.37
C SER A 119 -10.64 -4.36 3.06
N LEU A 120 -9.44 -4.76 2.63
CA LEU A 120 -9.26 -5.68 1.51
C LEU A 120 -9.94 -7.02 1.77
N ILE A 121 -9.69 -7.64 2.92
CA ILE A 121 -10.28 -8.93 3.26
C ILE A 121 -11.82 -8.83 3.33
N THR A 122 -12.36 -7.80 3.99
CA THR A 122 -13.81 -7.63 4.11
C THR A 122 -14.47 -7.44 2.75
N LEU A 123 -13.89 -6.62 1.86
CA LEU A 123 -14.39 -6.45 0.50
C LEU A 123 -14.35 -7.77 -0.30
N TYR A 124 -13.31 -8.58 -0.13
CA TYR A 124 -13.23 -9.90 -0.79
C TYR A 124 -14.24 -10.91 -0.25
N ILE A 125 -14.51 -10.89 1.06
CA ILE A 125 -15.55 -11.70 1.68
C ILE A 125 -16.93 -11.29 1.15
N LEU A 126 -17.22 -9.98 1.13
CA LEU A 126 -18.47 -9.43 0.59
C LEU A 126 -18.67 -9.83 -0.88
N GLN A 127 -17.62 -9.72 -1.70
CA GLN A 127 -17.68 -10.17 -3.10
C GLN A 127 -17.99 -11.66 -3.21
N THR A 128 -17.40 -12.47 -2.33
CA THR A 128 -17.58 -13.92 -2.35
C THR A 128 -19.02 -14.30 -2.02
N PHE A 129 -19.63 -13.63 -1.04
CA PHE A 129 -21.05 -13.78 -0.72
C PHE A 129 -21.96 -13.29 -1.86
N TYR A 130 -21.63 -12.16 -2.48
CA TYR A 130 -22.40 -11.61 -3.59
C TYR A 130 -22.46 -12.55 -4.81
N ILE A 131 -21.33 -13.18 -5.17
CA ILE A 131 -21.27 -14.10 -6.32
C ILE A 131 -21.93 -15.46 -6.01
N ASN A 132 -22.03 -15.85 -4.73
CA ASN A 132 -22.67 -17.08 -4.24
C ASN A 132 -22.23 -18.39 -4.95
N ASP A 133 -20.98 -18.45 -5.40
CA ASP A 133 -20.44 -19.63 -6.08
C ASP A 133 -19.93 -20.69 -5.09
N LYS A 134 -20.39 -21.94 -5.23
CA LYS A 134 -19.93 -23.08 -4.39
C LYS A 134 -18.41 -23.29 -4.43
N LYS A 135 -17.74 -22.89 -5.52
CA LYS A 135 -16.29 -23.00 -5.70
C LYS A 135 -15.50 -22.03 -4.81
N ASN A 136 -16.12 -20.94 -4.36
CA ASN A 136 -15.44 -19.95 -3.53
C ASN A 136 -15.40 -20.32 -2.04
N LYS A 137 -15.95 -21.48 -1.63
CA LYS A 137 -15.97 -21.89 -0.21
C LYS A 137 -14.57 -22.10 0.37
N PHE A 138 -13.67 -22.75 -0.37
CA PHE A 138 -12.28 -22.95 0.07
C PHE A 138 -11.52 -21.61 0.15
N PHE A 139 -11.74 -20.73 -0.82
CA PHE A 139 -11.19 -19.37 -0.80
C PHE A 139 -11.71 -18.56 0.40
N LEU A 140 -13.01 -18.64 0.69
CA LEU A 140 -13.61 -17.97 1.85
C LEU A 140 -13.04 -18.52 3.17
N PHE A 141 -12.84 -19.84 3.28
CA PHE A 141 -12.21 -20.44 4.45
C PHE A 141 -10.77 -19.94 4.64
N THR A 142 -9.99 -19.78 3.57
CA THR A 142 -8.64 -19.20 3.69
C THR A 142 -8.67 -17.77 4.23
N LEU A 143 -9.62 -16.94 3.79
CA LEU A 143 -9.76 -15.57 4.27
C LEU A 143 -10.19 -15.52 5.74
N LEU A 144 -11.17 -16.36 6.13
CA LEU A 144 -11.61 -16.45 7.52
C LEU A 144 -10.50 -16.95 8.44
N LEU A 145 -9.69 -17.92 7.98
CA LEU A 145 -8.55 -18.44 8.73
C LEU A 145 -7.51 -17.35 8.96
N ILE A 146 -7.22 -16.53 7.94
CA ILE A 146 -6.32 -15.38 8.07
C ILE A 146 -6.84 -14.42 9.16
N ILE A 147 -8.10 -13.98 9.08
CA ILE A 147 -8.70 -13.09 10.11
C ILE A 147 -8.61 -13.71 11.50
N LEU A 148 -8.92 -15.01 11.62
CA LEU A 148 -8.90 -15.72 12.89
C LEU A 148 -7.48 -15.73 13.47
N PHE A 149 -6.47 -16.05 12.67
CA PHE A 149 -5.08 -15.98 13.10
C PHE A 149 -4.67 -14.56 13.48
N ASP A 150 -5.10 -13.56 12.72
CA ASP A 150 -4.80 -12.16 13.00
C ASP A 150 -5.37 -11.74 14.35
N VAL A 151 -6.64 -12.04 14.64
CA VAL A 151 -7.29 -11.76 15.93
C VAL A 151 -6.65 -12.54 17.07
N LEU A 152 -6.27 -13.81 16.86
CA LEU A 152 -5.61 -14.63 17.88
C LEU A 152 -4.22 -14.08 18.22
N ILE A 153 -3.37 -13.84 17.22
CA ILE A 153 -2.02 -13.31 17.41
C ILE A 153 -2.09 -11.93 18.08
N LEU A 154 -3.00 -11.07 17.59
CA LEU A 154 -3.18 -9.72 18.13
C LEU A 154 -3.72 -9.73 19.56
N GLY A 155 -4.75 -10.54 19.81
CA GLY A 155 -5.42 -10.65 21.11
C GLY A 155 -4.51 -11.23 22.18
N PHE A 156 -3.77 -12.31 21.88
CA PHE A 156 -2.87 -12.95 22.84
C PHE A 156 -1.61 -12.13 23.14
N TYR A 157 -0.99 -11.52 22.12
CA TYR A 157 0.34 -10.92 22.30
C TYR A 157 0.27 -9.43 22.68
N PHE A 158 -0.80 -8.70 22.32
CA PHE A 158 -0.85 -7.24 22.47
C PHE A 158 -1.94 -6.71 23.41
N GLY A 159 -2.90 -7.55 23.83
CA GLY A 159 -4.03 -7.15 24.66
C GLY A 159 -5.13 -6.41 23.89
N SER A 160 -6.39 -6.55 24.35
CA SER A 160 -7.59 -6.04 23.66
C SER A 160 -7.65 -4.50 23.59
N GLU A 161 -7.14 -3.79 24.59
CA GLU A 161 -7.18 -2.32 24.66
C GLU A 161 -6.31 -1.64 23.60
N LYS A 162 -5.15 -2.23 23.26
CA LYS A 162 -4.28 -1.70 22.21
C LYS A 162 -4.86 -1.89 20.81
N LEU A 163 -5.85 -2.77 20.63
CA LEU A 163 -6.52 -2.95 19.34
C LEU A 163 -7.49 -1.81 19.04
N ILE A 164 -8.30 -1.39 20.02
CA ILE A 164 -9.28 -0.32 19.86
C ILE A 164 -8.58 1.03 19.69
N ASN A 165 -7.56 1.31 20.51
CA ASN A 165 -6.74 2.53 20.41
C ASN A 165 -5.95 2.64 19.10
N ARG A 166 -5.86 1.56 18.31
CA ARG A 166 -5.23 1.60 16.98
C ARG A 166 -6.18 2.04 15.89
N TYR A 167 -7.49 1.80 16.01
CA TYR A 167 -8.50 2.25 15.03
C TYR A 167 -9.01 3.67 15.31
N SER A 168 -8.86 4.18 16.54
CA SER A 168 -9.10 5.59 16.86
C SER A 168 -8.12 6.56 16.18
N PHE A 169 -7.14 6.04 15.43
CA PHE A 169 -6.21 6.86 14.65
C PHE A 169 -6.87 7.67 13.56
N LEU A 170 -7.96 7.17 12.94
CA LEU A 170 -8.66 7.94 11.90
C LEU A 170 -9.11 9.27 12.46
N GLN A 171 -9.53 9.30 13.73
CA GLN A 171 -9.89 10.51 14.43
C GLN A 171 -8.67 11.41 14.67
N ASN A 172 -7.58 10.84 15.22
CA ASN A 172 -6.38 11.60 15.59
C ASN A 172 -5.60 12.16 14.39
N ASP A 173 -5.48 11.40 13.30
CA ASP A 173 -4.81 11.83 12.08
C ASP A 173 -5.66 12.90 11.37
N ILE A 174 -6.99 12.82 11.41
CA ILE A 174 -7.88 13.90 10.94
C ILE A 174 -7.71 15.17 11.79
N TYR A 175 -7.55 15.04 13.11
CA TYR A 175 -7.28 16.19 13.99
C TYR A 175 -5.92 16.85 13.71
N GLU A 176 -4.93 16.13 13.19
CA GLU A 176 -3.63 16.69 12.80
C GLU A 176 -3.72 17.61 11.56
N TYR A 177 -4.75 17.44 10.71
CA TYR A 177 -5.05 18.36 9.61
C TYR A 177 -5.82 19.61 10.06
N LEU A 178 -6.44 19.57 11.25
CA LEU A 178 -7.14 20.72 11.80
C LEU A 178 -6.13 21.71 12.40
N PRO A 179 -6.25 23.02 12.10
CA PRO A 179 -5.35 24.04 12.63
C PRO A 179 -5.73 24.34 14.08
N TYR A 180 -5.44 23.42 15.00
CA TYR A 180 -5.67 23.64 16.43
C TYR A 180 -4.45 23.17 17.24
N SER A 181 -3.38 23.95 17.19
CA SER A 181 -2.40 24.00 18.29
C SER A 181 -1.62 25.30 18.22
N THR A 182 -1.61 26.03 19.33
CA THR A 182 -0.90 27.28 19.60
C THR A 182 0.60 27.12 19.85
N ASP A 183 1.12 25.91 19.71
CA ASP A 183 2.54 25.61 19.86
C ASP A 183 3.22 25.54 18.48
N ASN A 184 4.47 26.00 18.40
CA ASN A 184 5.37 26.00 17.24
C ASN A 184 5.71 24.60 16.67
N ASN A 185 4.81 23.62 16.81
CA ASN A 185 4.89 22.35 16.12
C ASN A 185 4.29 22.52 14.71
N PHE A 186 5.12 22.37 13.68
CA PHE A 186 4.66 22.32 12.29
C PHE A 186 3.66 21.17 12.12
N SER A 187 2.36 21.46 12.15
CA SER A 187 1.31 20.48 11.86
C SER A 187 1.27 20.19 10.35
N ARG A 188 0.76 19.01 9.95
CA ARG A 188 0.54 18.67 8.53
C ARG A 188 -0.24 19.75 7.78
N GLY A 189 -1.21 20.40 8.43
CA GLY A 189 -1.94 21.53 7.86
C GLY A 189 -1.05 22.73 7.51
N THR A 190 -0.03 23.05 8.31
CA THR A 190 0.92 24.14 8.02
C THR A 190 1.80 23.85 6.81
N ILE A 191 2.20 22.58 6.65
CA ILE A 191 2.97 22.08 5.51
C ILE A 191 2.13 22.15 4.23
N VAL A 192 0.88 21.70 4.27
CA VAL A 192 -0.07 21.81 3.14
C VAL A 192 -0.24 23.28 2.74
N LYS A 193 -0.38 24.18 3.72
CA LYS A 193 -0.49 25.63 3.48
C LYS A 193 0.76 26.19 2.81
N PHE A 194 1.95 25.75 3.25
CA PHE A 194 3.21 26.10 2.60
C PHE A 194 3.25 25.57 1.16
N ALA A 195 2.95 24.28 0.94
CA ALA A 195 2.95 23.66 -0.37
C ALA A 195 2.01 24.37 -1.35
N LEU A 196 0.81 24.76 -0.91
CA LEU A 196 -0.14 25.58 -1.68
C LEU A 196 0.42 26.97 -2.01
N SER A 197 1.18 27.58 -1.10
CA SER A 197 1.80 28.88 -1.34
C SER A 197 2.99 28.79 -2.30
N ALA A 198 3.76 27.71 -2.21
CA ALA A 198 4.92 27.46 -3.05
C ALA A 198 4.51 27.08 -4.47
N SER A 199 3.47 26.24 -4.64
CA SER A 199 2.96 25.84 -5.96
C SER A 199 2.45 27.03 -6.77
N LYS A 200 1.88 28.04 -6.12
CA LYS A 200 1.47 29.30 -6.77
C LYS A 200 2.62 30.08 -7.42
N LYS A 201 3.86 29.91 -6.95
CA LYS A 201 5.04 30.56 -7.54
C LYS A 201 5.49 29.89 -8.83
N PHE A 202 5.16 28.60 -9.02
CA PHE A 202 5.63 27.77 -10.12
C PHE A 202 4.48 26.97 -10.77
N ILE A 203 3.43 27.68 -11.19
CA ILE A 203 2.15 27.06 -11.61
C ILE A 203 2.29 26.14 -12.84
N LEU A 204 3.02 26.54 -13.87
CA LEU A 204 3.00 25.85 -15.16
C LEU A 204 3.82 24.55 -15.16
N PHE A 205 5.10 24.64 -14.83
CA PHE A 205 6.06 23.52 -14.89
C PHE A 205 6.45 22.96 -13.53
N GLY A 206 6.02 23.61 -12.44
CA GLY A 206 6.46 23.26 -11.10
C GLY A 206 7.92 23.66 -10.83
N TYR A 207 8.41 23.29 -9.65
CA TYR A 207 9.78 23.52 -9.21
C TYR A 207 10.68 22.27 -9.26
N GLY A 208 10.23 21.21 -9.95
CA GLY A 208 10.96 19.97 -10.16
C GLY A 208 10.77 18.94 -9.05
N GLY A 209 10.84 17.66 -9.41
CA GLY A 209 10.72 16.54 -8.46
C GLY A 209 11.85 16.54 -7.42
N GLY A 210 11.49 16.44 -6.15
CA GLY A 210 12.39 16.61 -5.00
C GLY A 210 12.73 18.07 -4.68
N GLY A 211 12.18 19.03 -5.43
CA GLY A 211 12.41 20.46 -5.20
C GLY A 211 11.68 20.99 -3.96
N PHE A 212 10.62 20.31 -3.51
CA PHE A 212 9.83 20.72 -2.35
C PHE A 212 10.68 20.78 -1.09
N GLU A 213 11.48 19.74 -0.83
CA GLU A 213 12.35 19.66 0.34
C GLU A 213 13.35 20.81 0.40
N ASN A 214 13.93 21.17 -0.76
CA ASN A 214 14.89 22.29 -0.86
C ASN A 214 14.20 23.63 -0.61
N LEU A 215 13.03 23.87 -1.19
CA LEU A 215 12.25 25.09 -0.96
C LEU A 215 11.79 25.21 0.50
N PHE A 216 11.40 24.09 1.10
CA PHE A 216 11.00 24.05 2.50
C PHE A 216 12.19 24.41 3.42
N LYS A 217 13.37 23.84 3.19
CA LYS A 217 14.60 24.15 3.94
C LYS A 217 15.09 25.59 3.78
N ILE A 218 14.89 26.22 2.63
CA ILE A 218 15.25 27.63 2.41
C ILE A 218 14.30 28.54 3.20
N ASN A 219 13.01 28.23 3.20
CA ASN A 219 11.99 29.10 3.79
C ASN A 219 11.84 28.90 5.30
N PHE A 220 12.19 27.74 5.82
CA PHE A 220 12.19 27.46 7.24
C PHE A 220 13.61 27.13 7.68
N ASN A 221 14.17 27.95 8.57
CA ASN A 221 15.49 27.76 9.14
C ASN A 221 15.47 26.61 10.17
N ILE A 222 15.17 25.40 9.70
CA ILE A 222 14.97 24.20 10.53
C ILE A 222 16.31 23.49 10.65
N LEU A 223 16.81 23.39 11.89
CA LEU A 223 18.09 22.76 12.23
C LEU A 223 18.11 21.23 12.06
N SER A 224 16.94 20.58 11.87
CA SER A 224 16.83 19.12 11.76
C SER A 224 16.23 18.66 10.43
N THR A 225 16.98 17.87 9.67
CA THR A 225 16.56 17.22 8.42
C THR A 225 15.30 16.36 8.56
N ASN A 226 15.02 15.84 9.76
CA ASN A 226 13.91 14.93 10.02
C ASN A 226 12.52 15.57 9.82
N TYR A 227 12.38 16.88 10.02
CA TYR A 227 11.09 17.54 9.84
C TYR A 227 10.74 17.72 8.37
N ALA A 228 11.72 18.02 7.51
CA ALA A 228 11.50 18.13 6.07
C ALA A 228 11.09 16.78 5.45
N SER A 229 11.68 15.67 5.90
CA SER A 229 11.30 14.30 5.46
C SER A 229 9.92 13.83 5.96
N HIS A 230 9.34 14.52 6.94
CA HIS A 230 7.98 14.27 7.42
C HIS A 230 6.99 15.34 6.93
N ALA A 231 7.46 16.32 6.16
CA ALA A 231 6.70 17.46 5.68
C ALA A 231 6.16 17.28 4.26
N HIS A 232 5.81 16.06 3.87
CA HIS A 232 5.23 15.84 2.56
C HIS A 232 3.73 16.14 2.57
N SER A 233 3.17 16.47 1.42
CA SER A 233 1.72 16.48 1.21
C SER A 233 1.48 15.96 -0.19
N ASP A 234 1.35 14.63 -0.32
CA ASP A 234 1.45 13.91 -1.60
C ASP A 234 0.77 14.61 -2.77
N ILE A 235 -0.49 15.04 -2.62
CA ILE A 235 -1.21 15.65 -3.74
C ILE A 235 -0.76 17.08 -4.03
N VAL A 236 -0.62 17.92 -2.99
CA VAL A 236 -0.32 19.36 -3.17
C VAL A 236 1.14 19.56 -3.54
N GLU A 237 2.03 18.78 -2.93
CA GLU A 237 3.43 18.72 -3.26
C GLU A 237 3.63 18.25 -4.69
N PHE A 238 2.97 17.15 -5.10
CA PHE A 238 3.05 16.67 -6.47
C PHE A 238 2.61 17.73 -7.49
N ILE A 239 1.52 18.47 -7.20
CA ILE A 239 1.08 19.60 -8.04
C ILE A 239 2.15 20.70 -8.08
N GLY A 240 2.84 20.98 -6.97
CA GLY A 240 3.91 21.97 -6.92
C GLY A 240 5.19 21.53 -7.66
N GLU A 241 5.57 20.27 -7.56
CA GLU A 241 6.79 19.73 -8.18
C GLU A 241 6.68 19.63 -9.70
N PHE A 242 5.55 19.11 -10.20
CA PHE A 242 5.35 18.85 -11.62
C PHE A 242 4.51 19.91 -12.33
N GLY A 243 3.95 20.86 -11.59
CA GLY A 243 3.10 21.91 -12.10
C GLY A 243 1.79 21.41 -12.69
N LEU A 244 1.05 22.34 -13.29
CA LEU A 244 -0.22 22.09 -13.93
C LEU A 244 -0.08 21.16 -15.15
N ILE A 245 1.02 21.27 -15.90
CA ILE A 245 1.26 20.42 -17.09
C ILE A 245 1.45 18.95 -16.68
N GLY A 246 2.29 18.67 -15.69
CA GLY A 246 2.49 17.31 -15.21
C GLY A 246 1.22 16.73 -14.59
N PHE A 247 0.48 17.56 -13.85
CA PHE A 247 -0.81 17.17 -13.27
C PHE A 247 -1.86 16.81 -14.34
N ILE A 248 -1.98 17.60 -15.41
CA ILE A 248 -2.88 17.30 -16.55
C ILE A 248 -2.49 15.97 -17.20
N LEU A 249 -1.20 15.72 -17.43
CA LEU A 249 -0.73 14.49 -18.06
C LEU A 249 -1.13 13.25 -17.24
N ILE A 250 -1.03 13.33 -15.92
CA ILE A 250 -1.44 12.24 -15.03
C ILE A 250 -2.95 12.05 -15.04
N ILE A 251 -3.73 13.15 -14.96
CA ILE A 251 -5.20 13.05 -15.06
C ILE A 251 -5.60 12.41 -16.39
N LEU A 252 -5.01 12.82 -17.51
CA LEU A 252 -5.26 12.22 -18.82
C LEU A 252 -4.90 10.73 -18.83
N SER A 253 -3.76 10.35 -18.23
CA SER A 253 -3.37 8.95 -18.12
C SER A 253 -4.38 8.12 -17.31
N LEU A 254 -4.87 8.66 -16.18
CA LEU A 254 -5.88 8.02 -15.34
C LEU A 254 -7.23 7.92 -16.08
N LEU A 255 -7.69 8.99 -16.74
CA LEU A 255 -8.92 8.99 -17.55
C LEU A 255 -8.86 7.96 -18.68
N SER A 256 -7.70 7.78 -19.29
CA SER A 256 -7.50 6.75 -20.32
C SER A 256 -7.67 5.33 -19.78
N LEU A 257 -7.37 5.09 -18.49
CA LEU A 257 -7.62 3.81 -17.84
C LEU A 257 -9.12 3.57 -17.66
N PHE A 258 -9.88 4.59 -17.22
CA PHE A 258 -11.33 4.50 -17.00
C PHE A 258 -12.15 4.38 -18.29
N SER A 259 -11.60 4.81 -19.44
CA SER A 259 -12.31 4.78 -20.73
C SER A 259 -12.59 3.36 -21.25
N LYS A 260 -11.90 2.34 -20.75
CA LYS A 260 -12.12 0.94 -21.15
C LYS A 260 -13.15 0.26 -20.25
N LYS A 261 -14.23 -0.30 -20.80
CA LYS A 261 -15.27 -1.05 -20.04
C LYS A 261 -14.70 -2.16 -19.15
N LYS A 262 -13.64 -2.85 -19.58
CA LYS A 262 -12.94 -3.88 -18.78
C LYS A 262 -12.25 -3.33 -17.52
N PHE A 263 -12.05 -2.01 -17.42
CA PHE A 263 -11.43 -1.39 -16.25
C PHE A 263 -12.30 -1.46 -15.00
N PHE A 264 -13.63 -1.48 -15.12
CA PHE A 264 -14.55 -1.58 -13.96
C PHE A 264 -14.65 -2.99 -13.35
N SER A 265 -13.61 -3.81 -13.48
CA SER A 265 -13.52 -5.08 -12.79
C SER A 265 -13.34 -4.88 -11.28
N PHE A 266 -13.86 -5.79 -10.47
CA PHE A 266 -13.72 -5.73 -9.00
C PHE A 266 -12.26 -5.60 -8.54
N LYS A 267 -11.34 -6.30 -9.21
CA LYS A 267 -9.89 -6.21 -8.97
C LYS A 267 -9.38 -4.77 -9.11
N ASN A 268 -9.79 -4.07 -10.16
CA ASN A 268 -9.36 -2.70 -10.41
C ASN A 268 -10.04 -1.71 -9.47
N PHE A 269 -11.30 -1.94 -9.10
CA PHE A 269 -11.96 -1.17 -8.05
C PHE A 269 -11.16 -1.24 -6.74
N LEU A 270 -10.71 -2.43 -6.35
CA LEU A 270 -9.83 -2.60 -5.18
C LEU A 270 -8.49 -1.89 -5.32
N LEU A 271 -7.85 -1.94 -6.49
CA LEU A 271 -6.61 -1.21 -6.72
C LEU A 271 -6.80 0.31 -6.61
N CYS A 272 -7.87 0.85 -7.19
CA CYS A 272 -8.21 2.27 -7.04
C CYS A 272 -8.50 2.63 -5.56
N TYR A 273 -9.21 1.76 -4.84
CA TYR A 273 -9.45 1.93 -3.41
C TYR A 273 -8.13 2.01 -2.63
N LEU A 274 -7.20 1.06 -2.87
CA LEU A 274 -5.88 1.08 -2.24
C LEU A 274 -5.11 2.36 -2.56
N LEU A 275 -5.10 2.80 -3.82
CA LEU A 275 -4.43 4.04 -4.23
C LEU A 275 -4.97 5.26 -3.47
N ILE A 276 -6.29 5.41 -3.43
CA ILE A 276 -6.94 6.57 -2.81
C ILE A 276 -6.60 6.63 -1.33
N PHE A 277 -6.68 5.52 -0.61
CA PHE A 277 -6.34 5.49 0.81
C PHE A 277 -4.85 5.71 1.07
N ILE A 278 -3.97 5.19 0.22
CA ILE A 278 -2.54 5.50 0.33
C ILE A 278 -2.29 7.00 0.12
N LEU A 279 -2.87 7.62 -0.92
CA LEU A 279 -2.74 9.06 -1.19
C LEU A 279 -3.23 9.96 -0.06
N ILE A 280 -4.29 9.55 0.66
CA ILE A 280 -4.91 10.37 1.70
C ILE A 280 -4.11 10.32 3.01
N PHE A 281 -3.63 9.13 3.40
CA PHE A 281 -3.16 8.91 4.76
C PHE A 281 -1.64 8.83 4.91
N ASP A 282 -0.87 8.57 3.84
CA ASP A 282 0.56 8.35 3.98
C ASP A 282 1.39 8.74 2.74
N PHE A 283 2.65 9.13 2.94
CA PHE A 283 3.61 9.53 1.89
C PHE A 283 4.16 8.36 1.06
N SER A 284 3.48 7.23 1.15
CA SER A 284 3.97 5.97 0.62
C SER A 284 4.04 5.98 -0.91
N LEU A 285 3.32 6.87 -1.59
CA LEU A 285 3.40 7.00 -3.03
C LEU A 285 4.61 7.76 -3.55
N HIS A 286 5.34 8.53 -2.75
CA HIS A 286 6.65 9.06 -3.18
C HIS A 286 7.71 7.96 -3.29
N VAL A 287 7.50 6.81 -2.63
CA VAL A 287 8.47 5.71 -2.65
C VAL A 287 8.39 4.97 -4.00
N PRO A 288 9.49 4.91 -4.78
CA PRO A 288 9.47 4.36 -6.14
C PRO A 288 8.97 2.92 -6.23
N ILE A 289 9.23 2.10 -5.21
CA ILE A 289 8.81 0.68 -5.22
C ILE A 289 7.29 0.52 -5.13
N ILE A 290 6.60 1.43 -4.42
CA ILE A 290 5.14 1.41 -4.31
C ILE A 290 4.52 1.89 -5.63
N GLN A 291 5.08 2.95 -6.23
CA GLN A 291 4.67 3.41 -7.55
C GLN A 291 4.81 2.30 -8.60
N LEU A 292 5.96 1.63 -8.62
CA LEU A 292 6.26 0.55 -9.55
C LEU A 292 5.29 -0.63 -9.38
N LEU A 293 5.03 -1.05 -8.14
CA LEU A 293 4.06 -2.12 -7.86
C LEU A 293 2.66 -1.76 -8.34
N PHE A 294 2.24 -0.52 -8.07
CA PHE A 294 0.92 -0.05 -8.48
C PHE A 294 0.77 -0.05 -10.01
N VAL A 295 1.76 0.48 -10.73
CA VAL A 295 1.80 0.47 -12.20
C VAL A 295 1.79 -0.96 -12.74
N LEU A 296 2.58 -1.87 -12.15
CA LEU A 296 2.58 -3.29 -12.55
C LEU A 296 1.19 -3.91 -12.35
N LEU A 297 0.56 -3.72 -11.19
CA LEU A 297 -0.73 -4.33 -10.87
C LEU A 297 -1.88 -3.81 -11.75
N ILE A 298 -1.88 -2.51 -12.09
CA ILE A 298 -2.80 -1.92 -13.06
C ILE A 298 -2.51 -2.43 -14.47
N SER A 299 -1.25 -2.52 -14.89
CA SER A 299 -0.91 -2.95 -16.25
C SER A 299 -1.43 -4.35 -16.59
N ILE A 300 -1.58 -5.22 -15.59
CA ILE A 300 -2.14 -6.58 -15.73
C ILE A 300 -3.61 -6.56 -16.17
N SER A 301 -4.38 -5.56 -15.74
CA SER A 301 -5.80 -5.44 -16.08
C SER A 301 -6.05 -4.72 -17.41
N TYR A 302 -5.02 -4.09 -17.97
CA TYR A 302 -5.08 -3.47 -19.28
C TYR A 302 -5.02 -4.51 -20.39
N GLU A 303 -6.06 -5.32 -20.56
CA GLU A 303 -6.18 -6.22 -21.71
C GLU A 303 -6.42 -5.44 -23.00
N ARG A 304 -5.78 -5.88 -24.08
CA ARG A 304 -6.22 -5.53 -25.43
C ARG A 304 -7.60 -6.19 -25.64
N SER A 305 -8.55 -5.43 -26.17
CA SER A 305 -9.71 -6.04 -26.81
C SER A 305 -9.16 -6.81 -28.00
N ASP A 306 -9.17 -8.14 -27.93
CA ASP A 306 -8.86 -8.98 -29.08
C ASP A 306 -9.98 -8.79 -30.12
N ASN A 307 -9.84 -7.71 -30.89
CA ASN A 307 -10.49 -7.49 -32.17
C ASN A 307 -9.37 -7.41 -33.20
N ILE A 308 -8.79 -8.56 -33.53
CA ILE A 308 -8.26 -8.90 -34.87
C ILE A 308 -8.58 -10.37 -35.07
#